data_AF-A0AA86RM56-F1
#
_entry.id   AF-A0AA86RM56-F1
#
_cell.length_a   1.000
_cell.length_b   1.000
_cell.length_c   1.000
_cell.angle_alpha   90.00
_cell.angle_beta   90.00
_cell.angle_gamma   90.00
#
_symmetry.space_group_name_H-M   'P 1'
#
loop_
_entity.id
_entity.type
_entity.pdbx_description
1 polymer ?
#
loop_
_entity_poly.entity_id
_entity_poly.type
_entity_poly.pdbx_seq_one_letter_code
_entity_poly.pdbx_strand_id
1 'polypeptide(L)'
;MSKKHRWTAEEDYLFFKLLKLYNNDFQVISEQLNKSYNQVRSHNYNIEKKLSKLNESNLKLIFQPSVDQNQQFYNLIVFDFV
;
A
#
# COMPACT_ATOMS: atom_id res chain seq x y z
N MET A 1 -16.83 -20.36 16.74
CA MET A 1 -15.65 -19.79 16.04
C MET A 1 -16.12 -19.14 14.75
N SER A 2 -16.09 -17.81 14.67
CA SER A 2 -16.53 -17.07 13.48
C SER A 2 -15.56 -17.36 12.33
N LYS A 3 -16.06 -17.96 11.25
CA LYS A 3 -15.32 -18.15 10.00
C LYS A 3 -14.92 -16.76 9.50
N LYS A 4 -13.65 -16.37 9.63
CA LYS A 4 -13.08 -15.18 8.99
C LYS A 4 -13.41 -15.26 7.50
N HIS A 5 -14.42 -14.52 7.04
CA HIS A 5 -14.73 -14.39 5.63
C HIS A 5 -13.48 -13.79 4.97
N ARG A 6 -12.72 -14.63 4.28
CA ARG A 6 -11.52 -14.21 3.57
C ARG A 6 -11.97 -13.43 2.36
N TRP A 7 -11.34 -12.29 2.13
CA TRP A 7 -11.52 -11.52 0.91
C TRP A 7 -11.05 -12.35 -0.29
N THR A 8 -11.87 -12.42 -1.33
CA THR A 8 -11.51 -13.07 -2.60
C THR A 8 -10.82 -12.06 -3.53
N ALA A 9 -10.14 -12.56 -4.58
CA ALA A 9 -9.52 -11.70 -5.57
C ALA A 9 -10.53 -10.82 -6.33
N GLU A 10 -11.74 -11.35 -6.56
CA GLU A 10 -12.85 -10.60 -7.18
C GLU A 10 -13.36 -9.50 -6.26
N GLU A 11 -13.51 -9.79 -4.96
CA GLU A 11 -13.90 -8.79 -3.96
C GLU A 11 -12.85 -7.70 -3.79
N ASP A 12 -11.56 -8.05 -3.80
CA ASP A 12 -10.46 -7.08 -3.77
C ASP A 12 -10.49 -6.19 -5.01
N TYR A 13 -10.67 -6.77 -6.20
CA TYR A 13 -10.76 -6.00 -7.44
C TYR A 13 -11.94 -5.01 -7.42
N LEU A 14 -13.12 -5.47 -7.00
CA LEU A 14 -14.29 -4.61 -6.85
C LEU A 14 -14.05 -3.54 -5.80
N PHE A 15 -13.44 -3.88 -4.66
CA PHE A 15 -13.08 -2.93 -3.62
C PHE A 15 -12.17 -1.82 -4.15
N PHE A 16 -11.10 -2.13 -4.87
CA PHE A 16 -10.23 -1.10 -5.45
C PHE A 16 -10.94 -0.22 -6.48
N LYS A 17 -11.82 -0.81 -7.30
CA LYS A 17 -12.62 -0.06 -8.28
C LYS A 17 -13.56 0.93 -7.58
N LEU A 18 -14.23 0.48 -6.51
CA LEU A 18 -15.15 1.30 -5.73
C LEU A 18 -14.42 2.36 -4.90
N LEU A 19 -13.25 2.03 -4.34
CA LEU A 19 -12.37 2.98 -3.65
C LEU A 19 -11.91 4.10 -4.59
N LYS A 20 -11.64 3.79 -5.87
CA LYS A 20 -11.30 4.81 -6.87
C LYS A 20 -12.49 5.68 -7.26
N LEU A 21 -13.70 5.13 -7.24
CA LEU A 21 -14.93 5.81 -7.68
C LEU A 21 -15.52 6.70 -6.58
N TYR A 22 -15.55 6.21 -5.35
CA TYR A 22 -16.20 6.84 -4.20
C TYR A 22 -15.20 7.36 -3.16
N ASN A 23 -13.89 7.31 -3.46
CA ASN A 23 -12.82 7.62 -2.51
C ASN A 23 -12.98 6.83 -1.21
N ASN A 24 -12.85 7.49 -0.05
CA ASN A 24 -12.95 6.87 1.27
C ASN A 24 -14.39 6.78 1.80
N ASP A 25 -15.42 6.80 0.94
CA ASP A 25 -16.79 6.55 1.37
C ASP A 25 -17.04 5.05 1.60
N PHE A 26 -16.56 4.57 2.74
CA PHE A 26 -16.67 3.16 3.12
C PHE A 26 -18.11 2.71 3.40
N GLN A 27 -19.04 3.66 3.61
CA GLN A 27 -20.45 3.34 3.79
C GLN A 27 -21.02 2.83 2.45
N VAL A 28 -20.84 3.61 1.38
CA VAL A 28 -21.28 3.24 0.02
C VAL A 28 -20.56 1.99 -0.46
N ILE A 29 -19.24 1.89 -0.23
CA ILE A 29 -18.45 0.72 -0.64
C ILE A 29 -18.96 -0.55 0.06
N SER A 30 -19.36 -0.46 1.34
CA SER A 30 -19.87 -1.60 2.09
C SER A 30 -21.20 -2.13 1.54
N GLU A 31 -22.09 -1.23 1.12
CA GLU A 31 -23.36 -1.57 0.49
C GLU A 31 -23.13 -2.26 -0.87
N GLN A 32 -22.21 -1.73 -1.68
CA GLN A 32 -21.91 -2.28 -3.01
C GLN A 32 -21.22 -3.66 -2.96
N LEU A 33 -20.40 -3.92 -1.93
CA LEU A 33 -19.72 -5.21 -1.75
C LEU A 33 -20.53 -6.21 -0.93
N ASN A 34 -21.73 -5.82 -0.44
CA ASN A 34 -22.51 -6.61 0.51
C ASN A 34 -21.67 -7.10 1.70
N LYS A 35 -20.81 -6.22 2.23
CA LYS A 35 -19.97 -6.46 3.40
C LYS A 35 -20.31 -5.43 4.46
N SER A 36 -20.03 -5.73 5.73
CA SER A 36 -20.20 -4.71 6.77
C SER A 36 -19.16 -3.60 6.62
N TYR A 37 -19.54 -2.37 6.99
CA TYR A 37 -18.64 -1.22 7.06
C TYR A 37 -17.31 -1.55 7.76
N ASN A 38 -17.39 -2.26 8.90
CA ASN A 38 -16.21 -2.65 9.69
C ASN A 38 -15.29 -3.61 8.93
N GLN A 39 -15.85 -4.53 8.13
CA GLN A 39 -15.04 -5.43 7.30
C GLN A 39 -14.31 -4.65 6.19
N VAL A 40 -14.99 -3.72 5.53
CA VAL A 40 -14.41 -2.87 4.48
C VAL A 40 -13.31 -1.98 5.05
N ARG A 41 -13.57 -1.30 6.16
CA ARG A 41 -12.58 -0.43 6.83
C ARG A 41 -11.36 -1.22 7.33
N SER A 42 -11.59 -2.38 7.93
CA SER A 42 -10.49 -3.26 8.39
C SER A 42 -9.67 -3.78 7.22
N HIS A 43 -10.31 -4.05 6.09
CA HIS A 43 -9.64 -4.47 4.87
C HIS A 43 -8.76 -3.36 4.30
N ASN A 44 -9.28 -2.13 4.19
CA ASN A 44 -8.50 -0.97 3.77
C ASN A 44 -7.26 -0.75 4.66
N TYR A 45 -7.44 -0.77 5.98
CA TYR A 45 -6.34 -0.63 6.94
C TYR A 45 -5.26 -1.71 6.74
N ASN A 46 -5.66 -2.95 6.49
CA ASN A 46 -4.71 -4.05 6.25
C ASN A 46 -3.96 -3.89 4.93
N ILE A 47 -4.59 -3.33 3.89
CA ILE A 47 -3.93 -3.00 2.63
C ILE A 47 -2.91 -1.88 2.84
N GLU A 48 -3.31 -0.77 3.46
CA GLU A 48 -2.42 0.36 3.74
C GLU A 48 -1.21 -0.07 4.57
N LYS A 49 -1.43 -0.90 5.59
CA LYS A 49 -0.35 -1.47 6.42
C LYS A 49 0.58 -2.39 5.64
N LYS A 50 0.10 -3.13 4.65
CA LYS A 50 0.94 -3.95 3.78
C LYS A 50 1.76 -3.07 2.83
N LEU A 51 1.13 -2.05 2.25
CA LEU A 51 1.80 -1.08 1.37
C LEU A 51 2.88 -0.29 2.12
N SER A 52 2.62 0.14 3.35
CA SER A 52 3.61 0.84 4.17
C SER A 52 4.82 -0.04 4.45
N LYS A 53 4.61 -1.31 4.80
CA LYS A 53 5.69 -2.28 5.00
C LYS A 53 6.48 -2.56 3.72
N LEU A 54 5.81 -2.69 2.58
CA LEU A 54 6.48 -2.86 1.29
C LEU A 54 7.33 -1.63 0.95
N ASN A 55 6.81 -0.43 1.17
CA ASN A 55 7.57 0.81 0.99
C ASN A 55 8.78 0.88 1.93
N GLU A 56 8.62 0.51 3.21
CA GLU A 56 9.74 0.41 4.16
C GLU A 56 10.78 -0.63 3.73
N SER A 57 10.36 -1.79 3.24
CA SER A 57 11.25 -2.83 2.72
C SER A 57 11.98 -2.37 1.45
N ASN A 58 11.29 -1.71 0.53
CA ASN A 58 11.86 -1.15 -0.69
C ASN A 58 12.86 -0.02 -0.36
N LEU A 59 12.54 0.85 0.59
CA LEU A 59 13.47 1.85 1.11
C LEU A 59 14.69 1.18 1.74
N LYS A 60 14.51 0.15 2.58
CA LYS A 60 15.63 -0.60 3.15
C LYS A 60 16.52 -1.21 2.08
N LEU A 61 15.98 -1.77 0.99
CA LEU A 61 16.75 -2.31 -0.15
C LEU A 61 17.56 -1.22 -0.87
N ILE A 62 16.98 -0.02 -1.05
CA ILE A 62 17.66 1.13 -1.66
C ILE A 62 18.76 1.69 -0.75
N PHE A 63 18.55 1.64 0.57
CA PHE A 63 19.46 2.16 1.59
C PHE A 63 20.32 1.08 2.26
N GLN A 64 20.38 -0.14 1.74
CA GLN A 64 21.44 -1.07 2.14
C GLN A 64 22.75 -0.45 1.66
N PRO A 65 23.67 -0.01 2.54
CA PRO A 65 24.99 0.36 2.09
C PRO A 65 25.56 -0.89 1.41
N SER A 66 25.79 -0.81 0.10
CA SER A 66 26.62 -1.77 -0.59
C SER A 66 27.96 -1.74 0.12
N VAL A 67 28.15 -2.65 1.07
CA VAL A 67 29.48 -2.99 1.54
C VAL A 67 30.19 -3.52 0.31
N ASP A 68 31.25 -2.80 -0.04
CA ASP A 68 32.20 -3.01 -1.12
C ASP A 68 32.00 -2.26 -2.47
N GLN A 69 32.68 -1.10 -2.47
CA GLN A 69 33.68 -0.63 -3.43
C GLN A 69 33.35 0.64 -4.23
N ASN A 70 34.24 1.62 -4.04
CA ASN A 70 34.38 2.90 -4.75
C ASN A 70 33.53 4.06 -4.25
N GLN A 71 33.94 4.53 -3.07
CA GLN A 71 33.87 5.91 -2.62
C GLN A 71 34.54 6.87 -3.63
N GLN A 72 33.93 7.07 -4.80
CA GLN A 72 34.41 8.04 -5.80
C GLN A 72 33.31 8.69 -6.67
N PHE A 73 32.03 8.31 -6.55
CA PHE A 73 30.98 8.86 -7.45
C PHE A 73 30.08 9.97 -6.88
N TYR A 74 30.15 10.31 -5.59
CA TYR A 74 29.30 11.37 -5.02
C TYR A 74 30.01 12.73 -4.92
N ASN A 75 30.63 13.18 -6.03
CA ASN A 75 31.12 14.55 -6.17
C ASN A 75 30.73 15.21 -7.51
N LEU A 76 29.76 14.67 -8.27
CA LEU A 76 29.55 15.14 -9.65
C LEU A 76 28.11 15.35 -10.13
N ILE A 77 27.08 15.23 -9.28
CA ILE A 77 25.72 15.64 -9.68
C ILE A 77 24.96 16.18 -8.47
N VAL A 78 25.32 17.38 -7.98
CA VAL A 78 24.41 18.51 -7.67
C VAL A 78 25.30 19.76 -7.48
N PHE A 79 26.05 20.11 -8.53
CA PHE A 79 26.34 21.52 -8.82
C PHE A 79 25.40 21.85 -9.97
N ASP A 80 24.39 22.67 -9.67
CA ASP A 80 23.66 23.60 -10.56
C ASP A 80 22.33 23.96 -9.87
N PHE A 81 22.46 24.57 -8.69
CA PHE A 81 21.53 25.61 -8.26
C PHE A 81 22.23 26.94 -8.53
N VAL A 82 22.05 27.43 -9.74
CA VAL A 82 22.13 28.87 -10.08
C VAL A 82 20.71 29.32 -10.37
#